data_AF-A0A8T6ZS54-F1
#
_entry.id   AF-A0A8T6ZS54-F1
#
_cell.length_a   1.000
_cell.length_b   1.000
_cell.length_c   1.000
_cell.angle_alpha   90.00
_cell.angle_beta   90.00
_cell.angle_gamma   90.00
#
_symmetry.space_group_name_H-M   'P 1'
#
loop_
_entity.id
_entity.type
_entity.pdbx_description
1 polymer ?
#
loop_
_entity_poly.entity_id
_entity_poly.type
_entity_poly.pdbx_seq_one_letter_code
_entity_poly.pdbx_strand_id
1 'polypeptide(L)' 'LVTYRVDMKRIIKRKLIMGLGDAEMDVDGRTIYQATNLRVGLFTSTEGF' A
#
# COMPACT_ATOMS: atom_id res chain seq x y z
N LEU A 1 -8.72 5.11 18.91
CA LEU A 1 -9.07 4.46 17.64
C LEU A 1 -7.93 4.68 16.65
N VAL A 2 -7.50 3.63 15.95
CA VAL A 2 -6.52 3.74 14.87
C VAL A 2 -7.26 3.63 13.54
N THR A 3 -6.98 4.53 12.60
CA THR A 3 -7.58 4.51 11.26
C THR A 3 -6.48 4.50 10.21
N TYR A 4 -6.54 3.55 9.28
CA TYR A 4 -5.66 3.51 8.11
C TYR A 4 -6.42 3.97 6.88
N ARG A 5 -5.88 4.94 6.15
CA ARG A 5 -6.38 5.36 4.84
C ARG A 5 -5.33 5.03 3.81
N VAL A 6 -5.73 4.35 2.74
CA VAL A 6 -4.86 4.03 1.61
C VAL A 6 -5.50 4.58 0.36
N ASP A 7 -4.77 5.43 -0.36
CA ASP A 7 -5.16 5.95 -1.66
C ASP A 7 -4.41 5.19 -2.76
N MET A 8 -5.17 4.47 -3.59
CA MET A 8 -4.64 3.67 -4.68
C MET A 8 -4.36 4.56 -5.89
N LYS A 9 -3.08 4.81 -6.16
CA LYS A 9 -2.64 5.60 -7.32
C LYS A 9 -2.66 4.83 -8.62
N ARG A 10 -2.18 3.57 -8.61
CA ARG A 10 -2.04 2.77 -9.83
C ARG A 10 -2.06 1.28 -9.53
N ILE A 11 -2.70 0.53 -10.42
CA ILE A 11 -2.60 -0.94 -10.46
C ILE A 11 -1.97 -1.34 -11.80
N ILE A 12 -0.93 -2.16 -11.74
CA ILE A 12 -0.26 -2.73 -12.91
C ILE A 12 -0.57 -4.23 -12.94
N LYS A 13 -1.29 -4.68 -13.97
CA LYS A 13 -1.63 -6.10 -14.17
C LYS A 13 -0.90 -6.64 -15.41
N ARG A 14 0.34 -7.10 -15.22
CA ARG A 14 1.15 -7.76 -16.26
C ARG A 14 1.52 -9.16 -15.78
N LYS A 15 2.73 -9.64 -16.09
CA LYS A 15 3.27 -10.90 -15.54
C LYS A 15 3.30 -10.91 -14.01
N LEU A 16 3.53 -9.74 -13.40
CA LEU A 16 3.40 -9.49 -11.96
C LEU A 16 2.26 -8.48 -11.74
N ILE A 17 1.44 -8.71 -10.70
CA ILE A 17 0.45 -7.74 -10.26
C ILE A 17 1.11 -6.83 -9.22
N MET A 18 1.10 -5.53 -9.46
CA MET A 18 1.66 -4.53 -8.54
C MET A 18 0.63 -3.43 -8.26
N GLY A 19 0.41 -3.14 -6.98
CA GLY A 19 -0.32 -1.97 -6.50
C GLY A 19 0.65 -0.88 -6.08
N LEU A 20 0.34 0.37 -6.44
CA LEU A 20 1.02 1.57 -5.97
C LEU A 20 0.02 2.50 -5.31
N GLY A 21 0.41 3.11 -4.20
CA GLY A 21 -0.44 4.05 -3.47
C GLY A 21 0.30 4.87 -2.43
N ASP A 22 -0.44 5.78 -1.83
CA ASP A 22 -0.02 6.50 -0.62
C ASP A 22 -0.95 6.09 0.53
N ALA A 23 -0.51 6.30 1.76
CA ALA A 23 -1.29 5.98 2.94
C ALA A 23 -1.08 6.97 4.08
N GLU A 24 -2.08 7.07 4.94
CA GLU A 24 -2.05 7.80 6.19
C GLU A 24 -2.56 6.91 7.32
N MET A 25 -1.99 7.08 8.51
CA MET A 25 -2.47 6.44 9.73
C MET A 25 -2.81 7.52 10.75
N ASP A 26 -4.06 7.50 11.20
CA ASP A 26 -4.56 8.37 12.24
C ASP A 26 -4.67 7.65 13.57
N VAL A 27 -4.42 8.37 14.66
CA VAL A 27 -4.81 8.01 16.02
C VAL A 27 -5.72 9.10 16.54
N ASP A 28 -6.93 8.70 16.92
CA ASP A 28 -7.97 9.60 17.46
C ASP A 28 -8.22 10.85 16.57
N GLY A 29 -8.26 10.61 15.26
CA GLY A 29 -8.54 11.65 14.24
C GLY A 29 -7.34 12.53 13.88
N ARG A 30 -6.17 12.29 14.45
CA ARG A 30 -4.92 12.99 14.11
C ARG A 30 -4.00 12.06 13.33
N THR A 31 -3.56 12.49 12.16
CA THR A 31 -2.55 11.78 11.37
C THR A 31 -1.22 11.77 12.10
N ILE A 32 -0.68 10.56 12.30
CA ILE A 32 0.61 10.32 12.97
C ILE A 32 1.65 9.70 12.05
N TYR A 33 1.22 9.06 10.95
CA TYR A 33 2.13 8.56 9.91
C TYR A 33 1.58 8.85 8.53
N GLN A 34 2.51 9.11 7.61
CA GLN A 34 2.26 9.24 6.18
C GLN A 34 3.26 8.36 5.44
N ALA A 35 2.79 7.67 4.42
CA ALA A 35 3.61 6.86 3.53
C ALA A 35 3.30 7.23 2.08
N THR A 36 4.33 7.55 1.31
CA THR A 36 4.20 7.86 -0.11
C THR A 36 4.85 6.77 -0.94
N ASN A 37 4.30 6.53 -2.13
CA ASN A 37 4.87 5.61 -3.12
C ASN A 37 5.04 4.17 -2.58
N LEU A 38 4.08 3.71 -1.76
CA LEU A 38 3.97 2.32 -1.35
C LEU A 38 3.86 1.44 -2.60
N ARG A 39 4.56 0.30 -2.57
CA ARG A 39 4.55 -0.69 -3.66
C ARG A 39 4.31 -2.06 -3.08
N VAL A 40 3.27 -2.73 -3.57
CA VAL A 40 2.90 -4.08 -3.14
C VAL A 40 2.80 -4.97 -4.36
N GLY A 41 3.58 -6.05 -4.38
CA GLY A 41 3.52 -7.07 -5.42
C GLY A 41 2.74 -8.29 -4.94
N LEU A 42 1.91 -8.88 -5.80
CA LEU A 42 1.30 -10.18 -5.55
C LEU A 42 2.08 -11.26 -6.29
N PHE A 43 2.57 -12.25 -5.57
CA PHE A 43 3.33 -13.38 -6.10
C PHE A 43 2.56 -14.68 -5.86
N THR A 44 2.52 -15.56 -6.86
CA THR A 44 1.89 -16.89 -6.74
C THR A 44 2.78 -17.89 -6.02
N SER A 45 4.10 -17.66 -6.03
CA SER A 45 5.10 -18.32 -5.19
C SER A 45 6.10 -17.27 -4.72
N THR A 46 6.51 -17.36 -3.46
CA THR A 46 7.57 -16.52 -2.89
C THR A 46 8.94 -17.21 -2.94
N GLU A 47 9.04 -18.38 -3.56
CA GLU A 47 10.34 -19.03 -3.79
C GLU A 47 11.21 -18.16 -4.70
N GLY A 48 12.43 -17.86 -4.25
CA GLY A 48 13.37 -16.99 -4.99
C GLY A 48 13.23 -15.50 -4.70
N PHE A 49 12.44 -15.12 -3.67
CA PHE A 49 12.51 -13.81 -3.00
C PHE A 49 13.08 -13.94 -1.59
#